data_AF-A0A2G6E5E2-F1
#
_entry.id   AF-A0A2G6E5E2-F1
#
_cell.length_a   1.000
_cell.length_b   1.000
_cell.length_c   1.000
_cell.angle_alpha   90.00
_cell.angle_beta   90.00
_cell.angle_gamma   90.00
#
_symmetry.space_group_name_H-M   'P 1'
#
loop_
_entity.id
_entity.type
_entity.pdbx_description
1 polymer ?
#
loop_
_entity_poly.entity_id
_entity_poly.type
_entity_poly.pdbx_seq_one_letter_code
_entity_poly.pdbx_strand_id
1 'polypeptide(L)'
;MDALEQGTSNGWIPPEEVFLPFSDLEFTDTAAWEARSVRLAWHFILENPLRFLELAWRKVKIFWSPYNHICDKISWIPLLFFSAIGLYATRTSWRKQFLVYMIILSAMLIPVFFTSMPRFRAPIMPVIVLYGAAGLLHFYSQGRRIIHANRN
;
A
#
# COMPACT_ATOMS: atom_id res chain seq x y z
N MET A 1 -2.54 -16.63 4.33
CA MET A 1 -2.83 -15.19 4.38
C MET A 1 -3.65 -14.93 5.62
N ASP A 2 -3.13 -14.12 6.55
CA ASP A 2 -3.83 -13.82 7.81
C ASP A 2 -5.11 -13.02 7.58
N ALA A 3 -6.06 -13.10 8.52
CA ALA A 3 -7.31 -12.33 8.48
C ALA A 3 -7.09 -10.81 8.34
N LEU A 4 -5.97 -10.29 8.86
CA LEU A 4 -5.50 -8.92 8.65
C LEU A 4 -5.16 -8.63 7.18
N GLU A 5 -4.50 -9.56 6.50
CA GLU A 5 -4.12 -9.42 5.08
C GLU A 5 -5.32 -9.49 4.14
N GLN A 6 -6.37 -10.18 4.57
CA GLN A 6 -7.63 -10.31 3.84
C GLN A 6 -8.60 -9.15 4.12
N GLY A 7 -8.29 -8.27 5.06
CA GLY A 7 -9.17 -7.18 5.49
C GLY A 7 -10.51 -7.67 6.06
N THR A 8 -10.56 -8.93 6.55
CA THR A 8 -11.78 -9.56 7.09
C THR A 8 -11.97 -9.30 8.58
N SER A 9 -10.94 -8.80 9.26
CA SER A 9 -11.02 -8.36 10.65
C SER A 9 -10.97 -6.82 10.73
N ASN A 10 -12.04 -6.23 11.25
CA ASN A 10 -12.08 -4.82 11.68
C ASN A 10 -11.49 -4.62 13.09
N GLY A 11 -11.01 -5.69 13.72
CA GLY A 11 -10.58 -5.72 15.12
C GLY A 11 -9.65 -6.92 15.33
N TRP A 12 -8.36 -6.70 15.12
CA TRP A 12 -7.35 -7.59 15.65
C TRP A 12 -7.35 -7.38 17.17
N ILE A 13 -7.76 -8.41 17.91
CA ILE A 13 -7.63 -8.42 19.37
C ILE A 13 -6.19 -8.88 19.64
N PRO A 14 -5.34 -8.03 20.23
CA PRO A 14 -3.98 -8.44 20.58
C PRO A 14 -4.06 -9.61 21.58
N PRO A 15 -3.15 -10.60 21.49
CA PRO A 15 -3.04 -11.58 22.56
C PRO A 15 -2.70 -10.87 23.88
N GLU A 16 -3.12 -11.46 25.02
CA GLU A 16 -2.95 -10.87 26.36
C GLU A 16 -1.47 -10.53 26.66
N GLU A 17 -0.55 -11.30 26.09
CA GLU A 17 0.90 -11.12 26.17
C GLU A 17 1.37 -9.71 25.78
N VAL A 18 0.68 -9.06 24.85
CA VAL A 18 1.00 -7.70 24.38
C VAL A 18 0.76 -6.67 25.48
N PHE A 19 -0.13 -6.95 26.43
CA PHE A 19 -0.47 -6.05 27.53
C PHE A 19 0.37 -6.28 28.78
N LEU A 20 1.08 -7.40 28.88
CA LEU A 20 1.95 -7.70 30.03
C LEU A 20 2.94 -6.57 30.37
N PRO A 21 3.61 -5.91 29.40
CA PRO A 21 4.55 -4.81 29.67
C PRO A 21 3.90 -3.54 30.22
N PHE A 22 2.57 -3.48 30.30
CA PHE A 22 1.79 -2.33 30.76
C PHE A 22 0.90 -2.64 31.96
N SER A 23 1.03 -3.83 32.55
CA SER A 23 0.17 -4.31 33.64
C SER A 23 0.24 -3.47 34.93
N ASP A 24 1.33 -2.71 35.10
CA ASP A 24 1.58 -1.77 36.21
C ASP A 24 1.06 -0.35 35.95
N LEU A 25 0.64 -0.02 34.73
CA LEU A 25 0.17 1.31 34.37
C LEU A 25 -1.36 1.38 34.43
N GLU A 26 -1.90 2.42 35.06
CA GLU A 26 -3.32 2.73 34.95
C GLU A 26 -3.67 3.09 33.50
N PHE A 27 -4.85 2.67 33.04
CA PHE A 27 -5.33 3.00 31.69
C PHE A 27 -5.53 4.50 31.46
N THR A 28 -5.60 5.30 32.52
CA THR A 28 -5.75 6.76 32.50
C THR A 28 -4.45 7.50 32.19
N ASP A 29 -3.28 6.88 32.39
CA ASP A 29 -1.97 7.52 32.16
C ASP A 29 -1.50 7.32 30.71
N THR A 30 -2.14 8.01 29.78
CA THR A 30 -1.84 7.90 28.35
C THR A 30 -0.39 8.27 28.02
N ALA A 31 0.20 9.23 28.74
CA ALA A 31 1.57 9.69 28.50
C ALA A 31 2.60 8.62 28.85
N ALA A 32 2.45 7.93 29.99
CA ALA A 32 3.33 6.82 30.36
C ALA A 32 3.20 5.64 29.38
N TRP A 33 1.97 5.33 28.95
CA TRP A 33 1.70 4.31 27.94
C TRP A 33 2.39 4.60 26.61
N GLU A 34 2.28 5.83 26.10
CA GLU A 34 2.93 6.25 24.85
C GLU A 34 4.45 6.19 24.96
N ALA A 35 5.03 6.77 26.02
CA ALA A 35 6.47 6.79 26.22
C ALA A 35 7.06 5.37 26.33
N ARG A 36 6.36 4.46 27.01
CA ARG A 36 6.76 3.05 27.12
C ARG A 36 6.61 2.31 25.80
N SER A 37 5.53 2.55 25.06
CA SER A 37 5.31 1.96 23.73
C SER A 37 6.41 2.33 22.75
N VAL A 38 6.79 3.62 22.71
CA VAL A 38 7.90 4.10 21.86
C VAL A 38 9.21 3.44 22.25
N ARG A 39 9.51 3.33 23.55
CA ARG A 39 10.73 2.67 24.05
C ARG A 39 10.79 1.20 23.63
N LEU A 40 9.70 0.46 23.84
CA LEU A 40 9.62 -0.96 23.45
C LEU A 40 9.74 -1.13 21.93
N ALA A 41 9.09 -0.27 21.15
CA ALA A 41 9.21 -0.29 19.69
C ALA A 41 10.66 -0.02 19.24
N TRP A 42 11.35 0.93 19.88
CA TRP A 42 12.74 1.24 19.58
C TRP A 42 13.68 0.07 19.90
N HIS A 43 13.53 -0.55 21.08
CA HIS A 43 14.27 -1.75 21.44
C HIS A 43 14.03 -2.89 20.43
N PHE A 44 12.77 -3.14 20.07
CA PHE A 44 12.43 -4.16 19.08
C PHE A 44 13.11 -3.91 17.73
N ILE A 45 13.13 -2.67 17.24
CA ILE A 45 13.78 -2.30 15.97
C ILE A 45 15.28 -2.57 16.02
N LEU A 46 15.93 -2.19 17.12
CA LEU A 46 17.37 -2.37 17.28
C LEU A 46 17.78 -3.83 17.45
N GLU A 47 17.01 -4.61 18.21
CA GLU A 47 17.28 -6.01 18.48
C GLU A 47 16.93 -6.92 17.28
N ASN A 48 15.94 -6.54 16.48
CA ASN A 48 15.39 -7.39 15.41
C ASN A 48 15.21 -6.64 14.07
N PRO A 49 16.28 -6.05 13.49
CA PRO A 49 16.16 -5.19 12.30
C PRO A 49 15.58 -5.91 11.08
N LEU A 50 15.97 -7.18 10.84
CA LEU A 50 15.43 -7.97 9.73
C LEU A 50 13.93 -8.25 9.90
N ARG A 51 13.50 -8.59 11.12
CA ARG A 51 12.10 -8.83 11.43
C ARG A 51 11.28 -7.55 11.30
N PHE A 52 11.83 -6.42 11.73
CA PHE A 52 11.20 -5.11 11.51
C PHE A 52 11.01 -4.83 10.01
N LEU A 53 12.03 -5.06 9.17
CA LEU A 53 11.91 -4.88 7.72
C LEU A 53 10.86 -5.81 7.10
N GLU A 54 10.78 -7.07 7.56
CA GLU A 54 9.75 -8.01 7.13
C GLU A 54 8.34 -7.51 7.47
N LEU A 55 8.14 -7.03 8.71
CA LEU A 55 6.87 -6.46 9.16
C LEU A 55 6.52 -5.17 8.40
N ALA A 56 7.51 -4.32 8.11
CA ALA A 56 7.32 -3.12 7.31
C ALA A 56 6.91 -3.47 5.87
N TRP A 57 7.56 -4.46 5.26
CA TRP A 57 7.19 -4.96 3.93
C TRP A 57 5.79 -5.58 3.91
N ARG A 58 5.39 -6.25 5.00
CA ARG A 58 4.05 -6.78 5.17
C ARG A 58 3.00 -5.67 5.14
N LYS A 59 3.25 -4.51 5.75
CA LYS A 59 2.36 -3.34 5.68
C LYS A 59 2.17 -2.85 4.24
N VAL A 60 3.24 -2.82 3.45
CA VAL A 60 3.17 -2.48 2.02
C VAL A 60 2.32 -3.48 1.24
N LYS A 61 2.51 -4.79 1.49
CA LYS A 61 1.71 -5.84 0.86
C LYS A 61 0.22 -5.73 1.21
N ILE A 62 -0.10 -5.43 2.47
CA ILE A 62 -1.48 -5.24 2.93
C ILE A 62 -2.10 -4.03 2.23
N PHE A 63 -1.38 -2.92 2.11
CA PHE A 63 -1.88 -1.73 1.40
C PHE A 63 -2.26 -2.04 -0.07
N TRP A 64 -1.45 -2.86 -0.74
CA TRP A 64 -1.67 -3.26 -2.14
C TRP A 64 -2.49 -4.55 -2.32
N SER A 65 -3.04 -5.16 -1.26
CA SER A 65 -3.83 -6.39 -1.39
C SER A 65 -5.25 -6.06 -1.88
N PRO A 66 -5.84 -6.84 -2.81
CA PRO A 66 -7.22 -6.63 -3.24
C PRO A 66 -8.19 -6.81 -2.07
N TYR A 67 -9.36 -6.15 -2.12
CA TYR A 67 -10.42 -6.44 -1.15
C TYR A 67 -10.91 -7.88 -1.34
N ASN A 68 -11.61 -8.41 -0.35
CA ASN A 68 -12.03 -9.81 -0.37
C ASN A 68 -13.11 -10.12 -1.43
N HIS A 69 -13.67 -9.12 -2.11
CA HIS A 69 -14.66 -9.29 -3.17
C HIS A 69 -14.03 -9.92 -4.43
N ILE A 70 -14.74 -10.85 -5.06
CA ILE A 70 -14.25 -11.59 -6.24
C ILE A 70 -13.95 -10.62 -7.40
N CYS A 71 -14.84 -9.67 -7.66
CA CYS A 71 -14.67 -8.68 -8.72
C CYS A 71 -13.40 -7.84 -8.52
N ASP A 72 -13.10 -7.47 -7.28
CA ASP A 72 -11.88 -6.72 -6.94
C ASP A 72 -10.65 -7.58 -7.18
N LYS A 73 -10.63 -8.84 -6.73
CA LYS A 73 -9.49 -9.74 -6.95
C LYS A 73 -9.17 -9.94 -8.44
N ILE A 74 -10.21 -10.12 -9.26
CA ILE A 74 -10.06 -10.34 -10.72
C ILE A 74 -9.60 -9.05 -11.41
N SER A 75 -10.18 -7.91 -11.07
CA SER A 75 -9.88 -6.64 -11.75
C SER A 75 -8.58 -5.99 -11.27
N TRP A 76 -8.15 -6.26 -10.04
CA TRP A 76 -7.02 -5.59 -9.40
C TRP A 76 -5.69 -5.86 -10.08
N ILE A 77 -5.38 -7.12 -10.40
CA ILE A 77 -4.08 -7.47 -11.02
C ILE A 77 -3.94 -6.83 -12.41
N PRO A 78 -4.91 -6.96 -13.34
CA PRO A 78 -4.86 -6.26 -14.63
C PRO A 78 -4.79 -4.74 -14.46
N LEU A 79 -5.58 -4.17 -13.55
CA LEU A 79 -5.59 -2.73 -13.29
C LEU A 79 -4.20 -2.24 -12.85
N LEU A 80 -3.59 -2.91 -11.87
CA LEU A 80 -2.24 -2.58 -11.41
C LEU A 80 -1.22 -2.71 -12.55
N PHE A 81 -1.28 -3.80 -13.32
CA PHE A 81 -0.38 -4.03 -14.45
C PHE A 81 -0.46 -2.91 -15.50
N PHE A 82 -1.66 -2.57 -15.97
CA PHE A 82 -1.83 -1.49 -16.94
C PHE A 82 -1.51 -0.12 -16.34
N SER A 83 -1.78 0.10 -15.05
CA SER A 83 -1.43 1.37 -14.38
C SER A 83 0.09 1.56 -14.32
N ALA A 84 0.86 0.50 -14.08
CA ALA A 84 2.32 0.54 -14.09
C ALA A 84 2.85 0.87 -15.50
N ILE A 85 2.24 0.31 -16.54
CA ILE A 85 2.58 0.65 -17.94
C ILE A 85 2.26 2.12 -18.23
N GLY A 86 1.10 2.63 -17.81
CA GLY A 86 0.72 4.03 -18.03
C GLY A 86 1.63 5.00 -17.28
N LEU A 87 2.01 4.66 -16.05
CA LEU A 87 2.98 5.42 -15.26
C LEU A 87 4.36 5.44 -15.94
N TYR A 88 4.81 4.29 -16.46
CA TYR A 88 6.06 4.22 -17.21
C TYR A 88 6.01 5.02 -18.52
N ALA A 89 4.90 4.95 -19.27
CA ALA A 89 4.71 5.67 -20.52
C ALA A 89 4.76 7.20 -20.34
N THR A 90 4.34 7.69 -19.17
CA THR A 90 4.29 9.12 -18.85
C THR A 90 5.60 9.67 -18.24
N ARG A 91 6.64 8.84 -18.09
CA ARG A 91 7.95 9.24 -17.54
C ARG A 91 8.61 10.42 -18.26
N THR A 92 8.34 10.62 -19.55
CA THR A 92 8.87 11.75 -20.33
C THR A 92 8.28 13.10 -19.90
N SER A 93 7.09 13.09 -19.31
CA SER A 93 6.37 14.29 -18.84
C SER A 93 6.31 14.36 -17.31
N TRP A 94 7.25 13.72 -16.61
CA TRP A 94 7.23 13.62 -15.14
C TRP A 94 7.12 14.96 -14.42
N ARG A 95 7.76 16.02 -14.95
CA ARG A 95 7.69 17.38 -14.35
C ARG A 95 6.27 17.93 -14.34
N LYS A 96 5.48 17.65 -15.39
CA LYS A 96 4.07 18.07 -15.49
C LYS A 96 3.17 17.27 -14.56
N GLN A 97 3.56 16.03 -14.25
CA GLN A 97 2.83 15.12 -13.38
C GLN A 97 3.37 15.05 -11.95
N PHE A 98 4.33 15.91 -11.61
CA PHE A 98 5.00 15.88 -10.31
C PHE A 98 4.02 15.95 -9.14
N LEU A 99 3.02 16.83 -9.23
CA LEU A 99 1.99 16.97 -8.21
C LEU A 99 1.13 15.70 -8.06
N VAL A 100 0.83 15.01 -9.17
CA VAL A 100 0.11 13.73 -9.14
C VAL A 100 0.95 12.65 -8.47
N TYR A 101 2.25 12.60 -8.75
CA TYR A 101 3.17 11.67 -8.10
C TYR A 101 3.28 11.94 -6.60
N MET A 102 3.33 13.20 -6.20
CA MET A 102 3.32 13.58 -4.79
C MET A 102 2.04 13.11 -4.10
N ILE A 103 0.87 13.26 -4.73
CA ILE A 103 -0.41 12.77 -4.19
C ILE A 103 -0.40 11.25 -4.04
N ILE A 104 0.00 10.49 -5.07
CA ILE A 104 0.08 9.02 -4.99
C ILE A 104 1.04 8.61 -3.87
N LEU A 105 2.22 9.22 -3.83
CA LEU A 105 3.25 8.89 -2.87
C LEU A 105 2.79 9.23 -1.45
N SER A 106 2.24 10.42 -1.20
CA SER A 106 1.76 10.80 0.13
C SER A 106 0.58 9.94 0.58
N ALA A 107 -0.38 9.68 -0.31
CA ALA A 107 -1.55 8.86 0.00
C ALA A 107 -1.21 7.37 0.19
N MET A 108 -0.06 6.91 -0.32
CA MET A 108 0.48 5.57 -0.03
C MET A 108 1.32 5.55 1.24
N LEU A 109 2.27 6.48 1.40
CA LEU A 109 3.22 6.47 2.51
C LEU A 109 2.53 6.70 3.85
N ILE A 110 1.62 7.69 3.95
CA ILE A 110 0.95 8.01 5.22
C ILE A 110 0.25 6.75 5.77
N PRO A 111 -0.64 6.06 5.03
CA PRO A 111 -1.25 4.85 5.55
C PRO A 111 -0.26 3.73 5.83
N VAL A 112 0.75 3.52 4.97
CA VAL A 112 1.74 2.45 5.19
C VAL A 112 2.49 2.66 6.51
N PHE A 113 2.88 3.89 6.84
CA PHE A 113 3.58 4.19 8.09
C PHE A 113 2.64 4.15 9.30
N PHE A 114 1.47 4.78 9.21
CA PHE A 114 0.65 5.05 10.40
C PHE A 114 -0.47 4.05 10.68
N THR A 115 -1.13 3.50 9.66
CA THR A 115 -2.42 2.81 9.89
C THR A 115 -2.55 1.45 9.21
N SER A 116 -1.75 1.15 8.20
CA SER A 116 -1.64 -0.14 7.49
C SER A 116 -2.98 -0.80 7.11
N MET A 117 -4.03 0.00 6.87
CA MET A 117 -5.35 -0.51 6.46
C MET A 117 -5.56 -0.34 4.94
N PRO A 118 -6.05 -1.37 4.22
CA PRO A 118 -6.32 -1.28 2.78
C PRO A 118 -7.29 -0.17 2.39
N ARG A 119 -8.22 0.20 3.29
CA ARG A 119 -9.24 1.24 3.05
C ARG A 119 -8.67 2.60 2.65
N PHE A 120 -7.46 2.92 3.11
CA PHE A 120 -6.84 4.21 2.82
C PHE A 120 -6.31 4.34 1.39
N ARG A 121 -6.45 3.30 0.55
CA ARG A 121 -6.20 3.40 -0.89
C ARG A 121 -7.33 4.09 -1.67
N ALA A 122 -8.52 4.28 -1.07
CA ALA A 122 -9.66 4.85 -1.77
C ALA A 122 -9.33 6.18 -2.51
N PRO A 123 -8.54 7.12 -1.94
CA PRO A 123 -8.17 8.36 -2.64
C PRO A 123 -7.24 8.15 -3.85
N ILE A 124 -6.43 7.08 -3.88
CA ILE A 124 -5.52 6.82 -5.01
C ILE A 124 -6.18 6.03 -6.15
N MET A 125 -7.33 5.38 -5.90
CA MET A 125 -8.02 4.56 -6.89
C MET A 125 -8.30 5.28 -8.21
N PRO A 126 -8.84 6.53 -8.23
CA PRO A 126 -9.10 7.23 -9.48
C PRO A 126 -7.82 7.46 -10.31
N VAL A 127 -6.70 7.72 -9.62
CA VAL A 127 -5.40 7.96 -10.26
C VAL A 127 -4.84 6.66 -10.84
N ILE A 128 -4.94 5.55 -10.12
CA ILE A 128 -4.57 4.22 -10.64
C ILE A 128 -5.39 3.88 -11.88
N VAL A 129 -6.70 4.12 -11.86
CA VAL A 129 -7.60 3.90 -13.01
C VAL A 129 -7.20 4.77 -14.20
N LEU A 130 -6.87 6.04 -13.97
CA LEU A 130 -6.43 6.95 -15.02
C LEU A 130 -5.11 6.49 -15.68
N TYR A 131 -4.12 6.08 -14.88
CA TYR A 131 -2.90 5.50 -15.44
C TYR A 131 -3.16 4.14 -16.10
N GLY A 132 -4.09 3.33 -15.58
CA GLY A 132 -4.52 2.08 -16.20
C GLY A 132 -5.06 2.29 -17.62
N ALA A 133 -5.94 3.28 -17.79
CA ALA A 133 -6.46 3.66 -19.10
C ALA A 133 -5.36 4.16 -20.05
N ALA A 134 -4.44 4.99 -19.55
CA ALA A 134 -3.30 5.47 -20.34
C ALA A 134 -2.37 4.33 -20.78
N GLY A 135 -2.10 3.37 -19.90
CA GLY A 135 -1.29 2.18 -20.21
C GLY A 135 -1.93 1.29 -21.26
N LEU A 136 -3.24 1.08 -21.18
CA LEU A 136 -4.00 0.31 -22.16
C LEU A 136 -3.99 0.97 -23.54
N LEU A 137 -4.17 2.29 -23.61
CA LEU A 137 -4.07 3.06 -24.86
C LEU A 137 -2.65 2.98 -25.46
N HIS A 138 -1.64 3.09 -24.61
CA HIS A 138 -0.25 2.98 -25.03
C HIS A 138 0.04 1.61 -25.66
N PHE A 139 -0.37 0.53 -24.99
CA PHE A 139 -0.25 -0.84 -25.47
C PHE A 139 -0.96 -1.04 -26.82
N TYR A 140 -2.21 -0.57 -26.94
CA TYR A 140 -2.97 -0.63 -28.19
C TYR A 140 -2.29 0.10 -29.35
N SER A 141 -1.76 1.30 -29.09
CA SER A 141 -1.08 2.11 -30.10
C SER A 141 0.21 1.46 -30.62
N GLN A 142 0.97 0.79 -29.76
CA GLN A 142 2.17 0.05 -30.16
C GLN A 142 1.82 -1.14 -31.04
N GLY A 143 0.79 -1.90 -30.68
CA GLY A 143 0.33 -3.04 -31.49
C GLY A 143 -0.06 -2.63 -32.91
N ARG A 144 -0.77 -1.50 -33.06
CA ARG A 144 -1.10 -0.96 -34.40
C ARG A 144 0.13 -0.59 -35.22
N ARG A 145 1.14 0.03 -34.61
CA ARG A 145 2.38 0.42 -35.32
C ARG A 145 3.13 -0.79 -35.87
N ILE A 146 3.21 -1.87 -35.09
CA ILE A 146 3.88 -3.12 -35.51
C ILE A 146 3.15 -3.74 -36.73
N ILE A 147 1.82 -3.78 -36.70
CA ILE A 147 1.02 -4.33 -37.80
C ILE A 147 1.20 -3.52 -39.10
N HIS A 148 1.29 -2.19 -39.00
CA HIS A 148 1.53 -1.34 -40.16
C HIS A 148 2.95 -1.46 -40.71
N ALA A 149 3.96 -1.64 -39.86
CA ALA A 149 5.35 -1.80 -40.30
C ALA A 149 5.56 -3.10 -41.10
N ASN A 150 4.86 -4.19 -40.78
CA ASN A 150 4.96 -5.48 -41.48
C ASN A 150 4.23 -5.53 -42.83
N ARG A 151 3.52 -4.47 -43.24
CA ARG A 151 2.79 -4.41 -44.52
C ARG A 151 3.60 -3.76 -45.66
N ASN A 152 4.78 -3.24 -45.37
CA ASN A 152 5.72 -2.64 -46.34
C ASN A 152 6.91 -3.57 -46.56
#